data_AF-A0A447QS28-F1
#
_entry.id   AF-A0A447QS28-F1
#
_cell.length_a   1.000
_cell.length_b   1.000
_cell.length_c   1.000
_cell.angle_alpha   90.00
_cell.angle_beta   90.00
_cell.angle_gamma   90.00
#
_symmetry.space_group_name_H-M   'P 1'
#
loop_
_entity.id
_entity.type
_entity.pdbx_description
1 polymer ?
#
loop_
_entity_poly.entity_id
_entity_poly.type
_entity_poly.pdbx_seq_one_letter_code
_entity_poly.pdbx_strand_id
1 'polypeptide(L)'
;MIEALGKIAAKDIALSNCPVEYKIGDPYQLYDNFFTHSSYENGINTSFLVKATSSIEREINKIEGFLIKSRDNEDNKTEKIYSLREISDSIKTIENDLTIAVPKFKTNNLVMDRVDGVTVLHVMDYRDEPELKERLRSLVYITKKIFQIINTPYLEPDTVCFYSNLSTPNYYFFNEVFDDVVLTKMSIRHGITVNGASKYDKHYQEYSSTLAKRKAANAV
;
A
#
# COMPACT_ATOMS: atom_id res chain seq x y z
N MET A 1 -1.53 23.06 16.88
CA MET A 1 -1.46 21.64 16.43
C MET A 1 -1.72 21.52 14.93
N ILE A 2 -2.86 22.01 14.42
CA ILE A 2 -3.17 22.01 12.96
C ILE A 2 -2.02 22.61 12.14
N GLU A 3 -1.47 23.76 12.57
CA GLU A 3 -0.30 24.37 11.93
C GLU A 3 0.93 23.45 11.92
N ALA A 4 1.15 22.69 13.00
CA ALA A 4 2.27 21.73 13.07
C ALA A 4 2.04 20.53 12.14
N LEU A 5 0.79 20.03 12.05
CA LEU A 5 0.42 18.96 11.12
C LEU A 5 0.63 19.43 9.67
N GLY A 6 0.22 20.65 9.33
CA GLY A 6 0.44 21.24 8.01
C GLY A 6 1.92 21.52 7.67
N LYS A 7 2.81 21.50 8.67
CA LYS A 7 4.27 21.69 8.51
C LYS A 7 5.05 20.37 8.39
N ILE A 8 4.39 19.21 8.47
CA ILE A 8 5.05 17.94 8.19
C ILE A 8 5.55 17.96 6.74
N ALA A 9 6.86 17.80 6.57
CA ALA A 9 7.50 17.85 5.26
C ALA A 9 6.92 16.79 4.33
N ALA A 10 6.54 17.22 3.12
CA ALA A 10 6.15 16.34 2.04
C ALA A 10 7.30 15.41 1.64
N LYS A 11 6.95 14.27 1.05
CA LYS A 11 7.89 13.34 0.42
C LYS A 11 7.62 13.28 -1.07
N ASP A 12 8.63 13.61 -1.86
CA ASP A 12 8.58 13.36 -3.29
C ASP A 12 8.82 11.87 -3.53
N ILE A 13 7.82 11.20 -4.09
CA ILE A 13 7.89 9.78 -4.46
C ILE A 13 7.56 9.62 -5.94
N ALA A 14 8.08 8.58 -6.57
CA ALA A 14 7.72 8.24 -7.94
C ALA A 14 6.76 7.03 -7.92
N LEU A 15 5.53 7.21 -8.41
CA LEU A 15 4.56 6.13 -8.54
C LEU A 15 4.14 6.01 -9.99
N SER A 16 4.35 4.84 -10.60
CA SER A 16 4.07 4.57 -12.02
C SER A 16 4.65 5.64 -12.96
N ASN A 17 5.89 6.08 -12.71
CA ASN A 17 6.59 7.18 -13.39
C ASN A 17 5.94 8.58 -13.28
N CYS A 18 4.99 8.76 -12.38
CA CYS A 18 4.46 10.07 -12.04
C CYS A 18 5.13 10.56 -10.75
N PRO A 19 5.78 11.74 -10.75
CA PRO A 19 6.21 12.36 -9.50
C PRO A 19 4.97 12.73 -8.69
N VAL A 20 4.97 12.33 -7.42
CA VAL A 20 3.88 12.53 -6.47
C VAL A 20 4.43 13.21 -5.23
N GLU A 21 3.80 14.32 -4.85
CA GLU A 21 4.05 14.97 -3.56
C GLU A 21 3.18 14.29 -2.49
N TYR A 22 3.80 13.42 -1.71
CA TYR A 22 3.16 12.64 -0.65
C TYR A 22 3.12 13.46 0.65
N LYS A 23 1.93 13.98 1.01
CA LYS A 23 1.74 14.92 2.12
C LYS A 23 0.37 14.82 2.77
N ILE A 24 0.19 15.44 3.93
CA ILE A 24 -1.12 15.63 4.54
C ILE A 24 -1.93 16.60 3.67
N GLY A 25 -3.07 16.13 3.15
CA GLY A 25 -3.96 16.90 2.30
C GLY A 25 -4.92 17.79 3.08
N ASP A 26 -5.37 17.36 4.26
CA ASP A 26 -6.31 18.10 5.10
C ASP A 26 -5.92 18.05 6.59
N PRO A 27 -5.05 18.98 7.05
CA PRO A 27 -4.64 19.05 8.44
C PRO A 27 -5.78 19.31 9.43
N TYR A 28 -6.89 19.91 9.00
CA TYR A 28 -8.05 20.16 9.85
C TYR A 28 -8.82 18.87 10.08
N GLN A 29 -9.18 18.16 9.01
CA GLN A 29 -9.83 16.85 9.11
C GLN A 29 -8.96 15.85 9.89
N LEU A 30 -7.64 15.89 9.71
CA LEU A 30 -6.72 15.06 10.49
C LEU A 30 -6.80 15.34 11.99
N TYR A 31 -6.84 16.61 12.37
CA TYR A 31 -7.02 17.00 13.77
C TYR A 31 -8.36 16.48 14.31
N ASP A 32 -9.45 16.65 13.55
CA ASP A 32 -10.78 16.18 13.94
C ASP A 32 -10.85 14.66 14.07
N ASN A 33 -10.08 13.90 13.28
CA ASN A 33 -9.99 12.44 13.39
C ASN A 33 -9.39 11.99 14.73
N PHE A 34 -8.40 12.71 15.27
CA PHE A 34 -7.75 12.36 16.53
C PHE A 34 -8.43 12.95 17.76
N PHE A 35 -9.00 14.15 17.63
CA PHE A 35 -9.51 14.95 18.74
C PHE A 35 -11.02 15.16 18.67
N THR A 36 -11.75 14.26 18.02
CA THR A 36 -13.21 14.33 17.94
C THR A 36 -13.81 14.54 19.34
N HIS A 37 -14.73 15.48 19.46
CA HIS A 37 -15.38 15.87 20.72
C HIS A 37 -14.44 16.38 21.82
N SER A 38 -13.19 16.72 21.51
CA SER A 38 -12.33 17.49 22.40
C SER A 38 -12.72 18.96 22.31
N SER A 39 -12.87 19.63 23.46
CA SER A 39 -13.22 21.06 23.51
C SER A 39 -12.49 21.74 24.65
N TYR A 40 -12.53 23.07 24.66
CA TYR A 40 -12.01 23.84 25.80
C TYR A 40 -12.75 23.50 27.10
N GLU A 41 -14.04 23.20 27.01
CA GLU A 41 -14.90 22.88 28.16
C GLU A 41 -14.75 21.43 28.65
N ASN A 42 -14.54 20.48 27.73
CA ASN A 42 -14.51 19.04 28.04
C ASN A 42 -13.09 18.45 28.13
N GLY A 43 -12.06 19.25 27.81
CA GLY A 43 -10.68 18.78 27.72
C GLY A 43 -10.43 17.89 26.50
N ILE A 44 -9.29 17.19 26.51
CA ILE A 44 -8.92 16.22 25.46
C ILE A 44 -9.67 14.91 25.70
N ASN A 45 -10.42 14.44 24.69
CA ASN A 45 -11.03 13.13 24.74
C ASN A 45 -10.03 12.05 24.32
N THR A 46 -9.37 11.46 25.31
CA THR A 46 -8.34 10.43 25.11
C THR A 46 -8.87 9.15 24.48
N SER A 47 -10.17 8.85 24.59
CA SER A 47 -10.74 7.62 24.01
C SER A 47 -10.73 7.61 22.48
N PHE A 48 -10.99 8.76 21.84
CA PHE A 48 -10.94 8.88 20.38
C PHE A 48 -9.51 8.88 19.87
N LEU A 49 -8.61 9.57 20.58
CA LEU A 49 -7.18 9.55 20.30
C LEU A 49 -6.65 8.11 20.30
N VAL A 50 -6.91 7.35 21.37
CA VAL A 50 -6.50 5.94 21.49
C VAL A 50 -7.11 5.09 20.39
N LYS A 51 -8.39 5.27 20.06
CA LYS A 51 -9.04 4.50 18.99
C LYS A 51 -8.40 4.76 17.62
N ALA A 52 -8.11 6.02 17.31
CA ALA A 52 -7.49 6.41 16.05
C ALA A 52 -6.05 5.88 15.95
N THR A 53 -5.24 6.05 16.99
CA THR A 53 -3.84 5.58 16.99
C THR A 53 -3.77 4.05 16.95
N SER A 54 -4.60 3.33 17.72
CA SER A 54 -4.66 1.86 17.65
C SER A 54 -5.17 1.34 16.31
N SER A 55 -6.01 2.09 15.59
CA SER A 55 -6.43 1.72 14.23
C SER A 55 -5.24 1.71 13.28
N ILE A 56 -4.43 2.76 13.32
CA ILE A 56 -3.22 2.90 12.49
C ILE A 56 -2.20 1.83 12.84
N GLU A 57 -1.91 1.63 14.13
CA GLU A 57 -0.98 0.58 14.59
C GLU A 57 -1.43 -0.81 14.15
N ARG A 58 -2.73 -1.11 14.22
CA ARG A 58 -3.28 -2.38 13.73
C ARG A 58 -3.01 -2.58 12.24
N GLU A 59 -3.21 -1.55 11.41
CA GLU A 59 -2.93 -1.67 9.97
C GLU A 59 -1.43 -1.84 9.68
N ILE A 60 -0.55 -1.20 10.45
CA ILE A 60 0.90 -1.38 10.32
C ILE A 60 1.34 -2.80 10.73
N ASN A 61 0.75 -3.34 11.79
CA ASN A 61 0.99 -4.73 12.21
C ASN A 61 0.43 -5.74 11.19
N LYS A 62 -0.68 -5.42 10.49
CA LYS A 62 -1.14 -6.24 9.36
C LYS A 62 -0.13 -6.23 8.23
N ILE A 63 0.41 -5.06 7.87
CA ILE A 63 1.46 -4.96 6.85
C ILE A 63 2.66 -5.83 7.23
N GLU A 64 3.12 -5.77 8.49
CA GLU A 64 4.18 -6.65 8.98
C GLU A 64 3.83 -8.14 8.78
N GLY A 65 2.65 -8.57 9.22
CA GLY A 65 2.22 -9.97 9.08
C GLY A 65 2.22 -10.45 7.63
N PHE A 66 1.76 -9.61 6.70
CA PHE A 66 1.76 -9.95 5.27
C PHE A 66 3.15 -9.88 4.62
N LEU A 67 4.05 -9.03 5.11
CA LEU A 67 5.46 -9.04 4.68
C LEU A 67 6.15 -10.34 5.12
N ILE A 68 5.98 -10.75 6.38
CA ILE A 68 6.50 -12.03 6.90
C ILE A 68 5.94 -13.19 6.08
N LYS A 69 4.61 -13.23 5.89
CA LYS A 69 3.95 -14.26 5.09
C LYS A 69 4.48 -14.32 3.66
N SER A 70 4.74 -13.19 3.03
CA SER A 70 5.24 -13.15 1.64
C SER A 70 6.68 -13.61 1.53
N ARG A 71 7.52 -13.26 2.51
CA ARG A 71 8.89 -13.75 2.63
C ARG A 71 8.93 -15.26 2.80
N ASP A 72 8.07 -15.80 3.66
CA ASP A 72 8.10 -17.23 4.02
C ASP A 72 7.43 -18.13 2.95
N ASN A 73 6.61 -17.57 2.05
CA ASN A 73 5.94 -18.30 0.96
C ASN A 73 6.62 -18.07 -0.40
N GLU A 74 7.91 -18.35 -0.50
CA GLU A 74 8.72 -18.01 -1.70
C GLU A 74 8.15 -18.55 -3.02
N ASP A 75 7.53 -19.74 -3.03
CA ASP A 75 7.09 -20.43 -4.25
C ASP A 75 5.59 -20.26 -4.59
N ASN A 76 4.82 -19.53 -3.77
CA ASN A 76 3.36 -19.40 -3.96
C ASN A 76 2.97 -17.99 -4.42
N LYS A 77 3.09 -17.76 -5.73
CA LYS A 77 2.75 -16.49 -6.37
C LYS A 77 1.32 -16.01 -6.07
N THR A 78 0.34 -16.91 -6.06
CA THR A 78 -1.06 -16.58 -5.72
C THR A 78 -1.16 -15.99 -4.31
N GLU A 79 -0.49 -16.59 -3.32
CA GLU A 79 -0.46 -16.07 -1.94
C GLU A 79 0.32 -14.76 -1.84
N LYS A 80 1.38 -14.56 -2.64
CA LYS A 80 2.08 -13.27 -2.70
C LYS A 80 1.22 -12.16 -3.31
N ILE A 81 0.45 -12.45 -4.36
CA ILE A 81 -0.53 -11.50 -4.91
C ILE A 81 -1.58 -11.13 -3.85
N TYR A 82 -2.07 -12.12 -3.09
CA TYR A 82 -3.00 -11.86 -1.99
C TYR A 82 -2.37 -10.98 -0.91
N SER A 83 -1.15 -11.29 -0.47
CA SER A 83 -0.44 -10.52 0.56
C SER A 83 -0.14 -9.09 0.10
N LEU A 84 0.27 -8.91 -1.16
CA LEU A 84 0.48 -7.58 -1.77
C LEU A 84 -0.80 -6.75 -1.78
N ARG A 85 -1.94 -7.40 -2.06
CA ARG A 85 -3.25 -6.75 -2.02
C ARG A 85 -3.61 -6.30 -0.61
N GLU A 86 -3.44 -7.15 0.39
CA GLU A 86 -3.74 -6.79 1.79
C GLU A 86 -2.83 -5.66 2.28
N ILE A 87 -1.54 -5.67 1.92
CA ILE A 87 -0.61 -4.55 2.18
C ILE A 87 -1.12 -3.26 1.52
N SER A 88 -1.54 -3.33 0.25
CA SER A 88 -2.07 -2.18 -0.48
C SER A 88 -3.36 -1.61 0.14
N ASP A 89 -4.23 -2.48 0.64
CA ASP A 89 -5.47 -2.10 1.30
C ASP A 89 -5.20 -1.45 2.68
N SER A 90 -4.24 -1.98 3.46
CA SER A 90 -3.80 -1.38 4.72
C SER A 90 -3.11 -0.02 4.51
N ILE A 91 -2.24 0.12 3.50
CA ILE A 91 -1.63 1.42 3.13
C ILE A 91 -2.72 2.46 2.88
N LYS A 92 -3.72 2.15 2.05
CA LYS A 92 -4.82 3.07 1.73
C LYS A 92 -5.68 3.42 2.94
N THR A 93 -5.88 2.45 3.83
CA THR A 93 -6.62 2.69 5.08
C THR A 93 -5.90 3.71 5.94
N ILE A 94 -4.58 3.54 6.14
CA ILE A 94 -3.76 4.50 6.90
C ILE A 94 -3.73 5.86 6.19
N GLU A 95 -3.57 5.89 4.86
CA GLU A 95 -3.60 7.14 4.08
C GLU A 95 -4.91 7.91 4.29
N ASN A 96 -6.04 7.23 4.28
CA ASN A 96 -7.35 7.86 4.53
C ASN A 96 -7.46 8.35 5.98
N ASP A 97 -7.09 7.53 6.96
CA ASP A 97 -7.12 7.88 8.39
C ASP A 97 -6.23 9.10 8.68
N LEU A 98 -5.08 9.18 8.00
CA LEU A 98 -4.11 10.27 8.10
C LEU A 98 -4.35 11.43 7.13
N THR A 99 -5.40 11.38 6.32
CA THR A 99 -5.76 12.39 5.30
C THR A 99 -4.62 12.68 4.30
N ILE A 100 -3.82 11.68 3.97
CA ILE A 100 -2.70 11.82 3.03
C ILE A 100 -3.26 12.01 1.62
N ALA A 101 -2.78 13.06 0.93
CA ALA A 101 -3.15 13.34 -0.44
C ALA A 101 -2.44 12.36 -1.39
N VAL A 102 -3.21 11.44 -1.97
CA VAL A 102 -2.71 10.52 -3.01
C VAL A 102 -3.38 10.86 -4.35
N PRO A 103 -2.59 11.10 -5.42
CA PRO A 103 -3.14 11.44 -6.72
C PRO A 103 -3.84 10.24 -7.37
N LYS A 104 -4.82 10.54 -8.23
CA LYS A 104 -5.48 9.53 -9.05
C LYS A 104 -4.69 9.31 -10.33
N PHE A 105 -4.29 8.06 -10.57
CA PHE A 105 -3.58 7.67 -11.78
C PHE A 105 -4.57 7.39 -12.93
N LYS A 106 -4.19 7.78 -14.16
CA LYS A 106 -4.96 7.48 -15.39
C LYS A 106 -4.85 6.02 -15.81
N THR A 107 -3.76 5.36 -15.43
CA THR A 107 -3.44 3.97 -15.72
C THR A 107 -2.92 3.30 -14.45
N ASN A 108 -3.21 2.01 -14.30
CA ASN A 108 -2.80 1.19 -13.18
C ASN A 108 -1.99 -0.01 -13.68
N ASN A 109 -1.53 -0.84 -12.75
CA ASN A 109 -0.72 -2.01 -12.98
C ASN A 109 -1.52 -3.25 -12.63
N LEU A 110 -1.54 -4.24 -13.52
CA LEU A 110 -2.29 -5.48 -13.39
C LEU A 110 -1.32 -6.64 -13.24
N VAL A 111 -1.57 -7.48 -12.25
CA VAL A 111 -1.01 -8.83 -12.17
C VAL A 111 -2.15 -9.84 -12.09
N MET A 112 -1.98 -10.96 -12.78
CA MET A 112 -2.89 -12.11 -12.69
C MET A 112 -2.10 -13.39 -12.53
N ASP A 113 -2.71 -14.35 -11.84
CA ASP A 113 -2.19 -15.71 -11.71
C ASP A 113 -3.33 -16.72 -11.87
N ARG A 114 -3.02 -17.89 -12.42
CA ARG A 114 -3.98 -18.97 -12.65
C ARG A 114 -3.35 -20.31 -12.35
N VAL A 115 -3.81 -20.93 -11.27
CA VAL A 115 -3.35 -22.24 -10.78
C VAL A 115 -4.57 -23.05 -10.36
N ASP A 116 -4.65 -24.32 -10.76
CA ASP A 116 -5.66 -25.30 -10.33
C ASP A 116 -7.12 -24.81 -10.37
N GLY A 117 -7.49 -24.11 -11.45
CA GLY A 117 -8.86 -23.60 -11.64
C GLY A 117 -9.20 -22.38 -10.78
N VAL A 118 -8.24 -21.85 -10.02
CA VAL A 118 -8.30 -20.54 -9.37
C VAL A 118 -7.67 -19.50 -10.30
N THR A 119 -8.31 -18.35 -10.47
CA THR A 119 -7.70 -17.18 -11.12
C THR A 119 -7.77 -16.00 -10.17
N VAL A 120 -6.61 -15.40 -9.90
CA VAL A 120 -6.47 -14.19 -9.11
C VAL A 120 -6.15 -13.03 -10.03
N LEU A 121 -6.77 -11.88 -9.75
CA LEU A 121 -6.56 -10.62 -10.41
C LEU A 121 -6.31 -9.55 -9.36
N HIS A 122 -5.23 -8.78 -9.53
CA HIS A 122 -4.96 -7.63 -8.71
C HIS A 122 -4.52 -6.44 -9.57
N VAL A 123 -5.23 -5.32 -9.42
CA VAL A 123 -4.90 -4.03 -10.05
C VAL A 123 -4.45 -3.07 -8.96
N MET A 124 -3.26 -2.50 -9.12
CA MET A 124 -2.57 -1.64 -8.15
C MET A 124 -1.95 -0.41 -8.82
N ASP A 125 -1.50 0.55 -8.01
CA ASP A 125 -0.86 1.80 -8.45
C ASP A 125 0.68 1.75 -8.40
N TYR A 126 1.27 0.61 -7.98
CA TYR A 126 2.69 0.34 -8.02
C TYR A 126 3.07 -0.42 -9.28
N ARG A 127 4.14 0.00 -9.95
CA ARG A 127 4.71 -0.73 -11.08
C ARG A 127 5.65 -1.85 -10.64
N ASP A 128 6.40 -1.60 -9.57
CA ASP A 128 7.48 -2.45 -9.10
C ASP A 128 7.61 -2.39 -7.56
N GLU A 129 8.44 -3.28 -7.02
CA GLU A 129 8.64 -3.35 -5.57
C GLU A 129 9.34 -2.12 -4.97
N PRO A 130 10.32 -1.49 -5.63
CA PRO A 130 10.86 -0.20 -5.21
C PRO A 130 9.77 0.86 -4.97
N GLU A 131 8.79 1.01 -5.87
CA GLU A 131 7.67 1.95 -5.71
C GLU A 131 6.84 1.64 -4.44
N LEU A 132 6.54 0.37 -4.19
CA LEU A 132 5.85 -0.08 -2.96
C LEU A 132 6.66 0.28 -1.71
N LYS A 133 7.97 -0.02 -1.71
CA LYS A 133 8.87 0.28 -0.59
C LYS A 133 8.95 1.77 -0.32
N GLU A 134 9.09 2.59 -1.36
CA GLU A 134 9.19 4.04 -1.24
C GLU A 134 7.90 4.64 -0.66
N ARG A 135 6.73 4.17 -1.09
CA ARG A 135 5.47 4.63 -0.52
C ARG A 135 5.30 4.19 0.93
N LEU A 136 5.63 2.94 1.27
CA LEU A 136 5.58 2.45 2.65
C LEU A 136 6.53 3.23 3.56
N ARG A 137 7.76 3.50 3.12
CA ARG A 137 8.73 4.34 3.83
C ARG A 137 8.18 5.75 4.10
N SER A 138 7.52 6.34 3.10
CA SER A 138 6.93 7.67 3.20
C SER A 138 5.72 7.71 4.13
N LEU A 139 4.85 6.69 4.05
CA LEU A 139 3.72 6.49 4.96
C LEU A 139 4.20 6.41 6.42
N VAL A 140 5.16 5.53 6.70
CA VAL A 140 5.68 5.33 8.06
C VAL A 140 6.36 6.60 8.60
N TYR A 141 7.09 7.33 7.75
CA TYR A 141 7.65 8.63 8.12
C TYR A 141 6.56 9.61 8.56
N ILE A 142 5.48 9.77 7.75
CA ILE A 142 4.38 10.68 8.07
C ILE A 142 3.68 10.24 9.37
N THR A 143 3.37 8.95 9.50
CA THR A 143 2.77 8.38 10.72
C THR A 143 3.60 8.73 11.95
N LYS A 144 4.91 8.48 11.90
CA LYS A 144 5.84 8.78 13.00
C LYS A 144 5.84 10.26 13.36
N LYS A 145 5.80 11.16 12.37
CA LYS A 145 5.73 12.61 12.61
C LYS A 145 4.42 13.04 13.24
N ILE A 146 3.30 12.47 12.80
CA ILE A 146 1.98 12.74 13.39
C ILE A 146 1.95 12.29 14.86
N PHE A 147 2.38 11.06 15.14
CA PHE A 147 2.43 10.51 16.50
C PHE A 147 3.32 11.35 17.43
N GLN A 148 4.46 11.85 16.93
CA GLN A 148 5.31 12.81 17.65
C GLN A 148 4.57 14.12 17.98
N ILE A 149 3.80 14.68 17.04
CA ILE A 149 3.05 15.94 17.24
C ILE A 149 1.91 15.76 18.25
N ILE A 150 1.19 14.64 18.21
CA ILE A 150 0.11 14.34 19.14
C ILE A 150 0.62 13.71 20.46
N ASN A 151 1.94 13.64 20.63
CA ASN A 151 2.61 13.12 21.82
C ASN A 151 2.16 11.70 22.22
N THR A 152 2.01 10.82 21.23
CA THR A 152 1.70 9.39 21.45
C THR A 152 2.91 8.56 21.04
N PRO A 153 3.31 7.54 21.84
CA PRO A 153 4.39 6.64 21.44
C PRO A 153 4.01 5.91 20.15
N TYR A 154 4.95 5.83 19.22
CA TYR A 154 4.82 5.06 17.99
C TYR A 154 5.96 4.06 17.92
N LEU A 155 5.64 2.78 17.87
CA LEU A 155 6.61 1.72 17.64
C LEU A 155 6.42 1.19 16.22
N GLU A 156 7.36 1.56 15.35
CA GLU A 156 7.46 0.98 14.01
C GLU A 156 7.96 -0.46 14.13
N PRO A 157 7.26 -1.47 13.56
CA PRO A 157 7.76 -2.83 13.58
C PRO A 157 9.06 -2.97 12.77
N ASP A 158 10.02 -3.71 13.32
CA ASP A 158 11.34 -3.89 12.71
C ASP A 158 11.23 -4.42 11.28
N THR A 159 10.32 -5.36 11.02
CA THR A 159 10.12 -5.92 9.68
C THR A 159 9.73 -4.87 8.65
N VAL A 160 8.84 -3.94 9.03
CA VAL A 160 8.39 -2.83 8.18
C VAL A 160 9.54 -1.86 7.94
N CYS A 161 10.30 -1.55 8.99
CA CYS A 161 11.48 -0.68 8.93
C CYS A 161 12.54 -1.26 7.98
N PHE A 162 12.94 -2.52 8.18
CA PHE A 162 13.94 -3.19 7.35
C PHE A 162 13.49 -3.30 5.90
N TYR A 163 12.27 -3.79 5.67
CA TYR A 163 11.75 -3.98 4.31
C TYR A 163 11.71 -2.66 3.54
N SER A 164 11.18 -1.58 4.13
CA SER A 164 11.00 -0.30 3.43
C SER A 164 12.29 0.46 3.17
N ASN A 165 13.37 0.20 3.91
CA ASN A 165 14.65 0.90 3.78
C ASN A 165 15.73 0.13 3.01
N LEU A 166 15.61 -1.19 2.84
CA LEU A 166 16.59 -2.00 2.13
C LEU A 166 16.28 -2.07 0.62
N SER A 167 17.19 -1.57 -0.21
CA SER A 167 17.05 -1.60 -1.67
C SER A 167 17.76 -2.78 -2.35
N THR A 168 18.41 -3.68 -1.59
CA THR A 168 19.11 -4.83 -2.16
C THR A 168 18.10 -5.88 -2.67
N PRO A 169 18.28 -6.46 -3.88
CA PRO A 169 17.37 -7.44 -4.46
C PRO A 169 17.08 -8.67 -3.58
N ASN A 170 18.01 -9.08 -2.72
CA ASN A 170 17.81 -10.21 -1.79
C ASN A 170 16.76 -9.93 -0.71
N TYR A 171 16.32 -8.68 -0.55
CA TYR A 171 15.27 -8.27 0.38
C TYR A 171 14.00 -7.84 -0.34
N TYR A 172 13.82 -8.32 -1.58
CA TYR A 172 12.61 -8.14 -2.34
C TYR A 172 11.73 -9.38 -2.18
N PHE A 173 10.51 -9.19 -1.68
CA PHE A 173 9.58 -10.28 -1.35
C PHE A 173 8.59 -10.55 -2.47
N PHE A 174 8.40 -9.60 -3.38
CA PHE A 174 7.37 -9.62 -4.43
C PHE A 174 7.94 -9.54 -5.85
N ASN A 175 9.26 -9.68 -6.03
CA ASN A 175 9.90 -9.62 -7.34
C ASN A 175 9.18 -10.46 -8.40
N GLU A 176 8.87 -11.72 -8.10
CA GLU A 176 8.16 -12.61 -9.03
C GLU A 176 6.75 -12.12 -9.42
N VAL A 177 6.10 -11.34 -8.55
CA VAL A 177 4.79 -10.74 -8.81
C VAL A 177 4.97 -9.53 -9.72
N PHE A 178 5.94 -8.67 -9.41
CA PHE A 178 6.22 -7.45 -10.16
C PHE A 178 6.85 -7.72 -11.53
N ASP A 179 7.60 -8.80 -11.68
CA ASP A 179 8.14 -9.30 -12.95
C ASP A 179 7.03 -9.63 -13.96
N ASP A 180 5.79 -9.81 -13.51
CA ASP A 180 4.63 -10.16 -14.33
C ASP A 180 3.58 -9.05 -14.44
N VAL A 181 3.85 -7.87 -13.89
CA VAL A 181 2.95 -6.72 -13.96
C VAL A 181 2.81 -6.17 -15.39
N VAL A 182 1.59 -5.89 -15.82
CA VAL A 182 1.29 -5.21 -17.10
C VAL A 182 0.46 -3.95 -16.88
N LEU A 183 0.66 -2.94 -17.71
CA LEU A 183 -0.12 -1.69 -17.65
C LEU A 183 -1.58 -1.94 -18.04
N THR A 184 -2.53 -1.34 -17.32
CA THR A 184 -3.97 -1.47 -17.56
C THR A 184 -4.71 -0.14 -17.36
N LYS A 185 -5.87 -0.02 -18.01
CA LYS A 185 -6.84 1.08 -17.77
C LYS A 185 -7.89 0.74 -16.73
N MET A 186 -7.85 -0.48 -16.19
CA MET A 186 -8.79 -0.92 -15.17
C MET A 186 -8.60 -0.09 -13.89
N SER A 187 -9.69 0.19 -13.19
CA SER A 187 -9.62 0.75 -11.83
C SER A 187 -8.99 -0.25 -10.87
N ILE A 188 -8.31 0.26 -9.84
CA ILE A 188 -7.78 -0.57 -8.75
C ILE A 188 -8.90 -1.47 -8.22
N ARG A 189 -8.65 -2.77 -8.26
CA ARG A 189 -9.58 -3.80 -7.80
C ARG A 189 -8.83 -5.11 -7.57
N HIS A 190 -9.43 -5.96 -6.77
CA HIS A 190 -8.99 -7.33 -6.59
C HIS A 190 -10.14 -8.29 -6.90
N GLY A 191 -9.81 -9.46 -7.41
CA GLY A 191 -10.80 -10.47 -7.74
C GLY A 191 -10.21 -11.87 -7.70
N ILE A 192 -10.98 -12.80 -7.16
CA ILE A 192 -10.68 -14.23 -7.17
C ILE A 192 -11.86 -14.95 -7.81
N THR A 193 -11.57 -15.89 -8.69
CA THR A 193 -12.55 -16.86 -9.19
C THR A 193 -12.04 -18.25 -8.89
N VAL A 194 -12.92 -19.10 -8.36
CA VAL A 194 -12.65 -20.52 -8.06
C VAL A 194 -13.43 -21.40 -9.04
N ASN A 195 -13.00 -22.66 -9.18
CA ASN A 195 -13.70 -23.71 -9.93
C ASN A 195 -13.98 -23.38 -11.40
N GLY A 196 -13.04 -22.72 -12.09
CA GLY A 196 -13.15 -22.47 -13.53
C GLY A 196 -14.25 -21.48 -13.94
N ALA A 197 -14.70 -20.62 -13.02
CA ALA A 197 -15.66 -19.58 -13.35
C ALA A 197 -15.05 -18.61 -14.40
N SER A 198 -15.71 -18.46 -15.54
CA SER A 198 -15.17 -17.75 -16.72
C SER A 198 -15.08 -16.23 -16.60
N LYS A 199 -15.44 -15.66 -15.43
CA LYS A 199 -15.51 -14.21 -15.18
C LYS A 199 -14.23 -13.47 -15.57
N TYR A 200 -13.06 -14.09 -15.38
CA TYR A 200 -11.77 -13.50 -15.69
C TYR A 200 -11.04 -14.15 -16.87
N ASP A 201 -11.65 -15.06 -17.63
CA ASP A 201 -10.97 -15.76 -18.74
C ASP A 201 -10.48 -14.80 -19.82
N LYS A 202 -11.35 -13.92 -20.31
CA LYS A 202 -10.97 -12.93 -21.32
C LYS A 202 -9.85 -12.01 -20.81
N HIS A 203 -9.96 -11.54 -19.56
CA HIS A 203 -8.94 -10.71 -18.93
C HIS A 203 -7.60 -11.46 -18.83
N TYR A 204 -7.63 -12.73 -18.46
CA TYR A 204 -6.44 -13.56 -18.33
C TYR A 204 -5.77 -13.83 -19.68
N GLN A 205 -6.55 -14.08 -20.74
CA GLN A 205 -6.04 -14.24 -22.10
C GLN A 205 -5.36 -12.97 -22.61
N GLU A 206 -5.99 -11.81 -22.43
CA GLU A 206 -5.44 -10.50 -22.79
C GLU A 206 -4.17 -10.18 -22.00
N TYR A 207 -4.19 -10.43 -20.69
CA TYR A 207 -3.04 -10.31 -19.79
C TYR A 207 -1.88 -11.20 -20.24
N SER A 208 -2.13 -12.49 -20.46
CA SER A 208 -1.10 -13.47 -20.83
C SER A 208 -0.45 -13.12 -22.18
N SER A 209 -1.25 -12.70 -23.17
CA SER A 209 -0.73 -12.25 -24.46
C SER A 209 0.15 -11.00 -24.33
N THR A 210 -0.28 -10.04 -23.51
CA THR A 210 0.48 -8.80 -23.25
C THR A 210 1.80 -9.10 -22.54
N LEU A 211 1.76 -9.94 -21.51
CA LEU A 211 2.92 -10.36 -20.74
C LEU A 211 3.95 -11.08 -21.62
N ALA A 212 3.50 -12.02 -22.47
CA ALA A 212 4.37 -12.75 -23.39
C ALA A 212 5.07 -11.81 -24.38
N LYS A 213 4.36 -10.84 -24.97
CA LYS A 213 4.95 -9.85 -25.86
C LYS A 213 6.02 -9.00 -25.18
N ARG A 214 5.77 -8.56 -23.94
CA ARG A 214 6.75 -7.79 -23.15
C ARG A 214 8.00 -8.61 -22.85
N LYS A 215 7.84 -9.86 -22.39
CA LYS A 215 8.98 -10.76 -22.11
C LYS A 215 9.80 -11.03 -23.37
N ALA A 216 9.17 -11.22 -24.52
CA ALA A 216 9.87 -11.39 -25.79
C ALA A 216 10.65 -10.14 -26.22
N ALA A 217 10.11 -8.94 -25.99
CA ALA A 217 10.79 -7.68 -26.32
C ALA A 217 12.03 -7.42 -25.45
N ASN A 218 12.05 -7.92 -24.21
CA ASN A 218 13.16 -7.76 -23.27
C ASN A 218 14.27 -8.82 -23.42
N ALA A 219 14.07 -9.84 -24.28
CA ALA A 219 15.03 -10.92 -24.52
C ALA A 219 15.97 -10.66 -25.72
N VAL A 220 15.81 -9.51 -26.39
CA VAL A 220 16.61 -9.04 -27.54
C VAL A 220 17.53 -7.92 -27.07
#